data_AF-A0A923WCB3-F1
#
_entry.id   AF-A0A923WCB3-F1
#
_cell.length_a   1.000
_cell.length_b   1.000
_cell.length_c   1.000
_cell.angle_alpha   90.00
_cell.angle_beta   90.00
_cell.angle_gamma   90.00
#
_symmetry.space_group_name_H-M   'P 1'
#
loop_
_entity.id
_entity.type
_entity.pdbx_description
1 polymer ?
#
loop_
_entity_poly.entity_id
_entity_poly.type
_entity_poly.pdbx_seq_one_letter_code
_entity_poly.pdbx_strand_id
1 'polypeptide(L)'
;MSPPVVPGLVASDGQAAFQLQNSIIPSGTISTLLSPAFDTHSLAGTARVYLKFDLAYALRSAGSADELRISFSNDCGRTWRQRYQKAGSTLSTNGTQTLPNFTPTTATQWRTDSVLLINQFLNQPAVMVKFEGTSRPAGNNLYLDNLRVNGQPLGLTADLAAAGITVAPNPLTTETTLHLTLNHPTRVSIHISDLLGRSVLTDAEQTLPAGAHELLLGQSLGQPRAGVYVLTVTLDGQPYTQKLLVR
;
A
#
# COMPACT_ATOMS: atom_id res chain seq x y z
N MET A 1 3.90 -14.35 -7.06
CA MET A 1 2.91 -15.37 -6.68
C MET A 1 1.58 -14.66 -6.61
N SER A 2 0.61 -15.01 -7.46
CA SER A 2 -0.72 -14.41 -7.36
C SER A 2 -1.35 -14.82 -6.02
N PRO A 3 -2.00 -13.91 -5.28
CA PRO A 3 -2.70 -14.29 -4.06
C PRO A 3 -3.78 -15.34 -4.41
N PRO A 4 -4.00 -16.34 -3.55
CA PRO A 4 -5.02 -17.34 -3.78
C PRO A 4 -6.40 -16.67 -3.87
N VAL A 5 -7.16 -16.98 -4.92
CA VAL A 5 -8.53 -16.49 -5.11
C VAL A 5 -9.43 -17.20 -4.09
N VAL A 6 -10.06 -16.43 -3.20
CA VAL A 6 -11.06 -16.95 -2.24
C VAL A 6 -12.43 -16.90 -2.92
N PRO A 7 -13.08 -18.03 -3.23
CA PRO A 7 -14.37 -18.04 -3.91
C PRO A 7 -15.43 -17.27 -3.12
N GLY A 8 -16.18 -16.42 -3.82
CA GLY A 8 -17.27 -15.61 -3.24
C GLY A 8 -16.82 -14.38 -2.45
N LEU A 9 -15.51 -14.09 -2.39
CA LEU A 9 -15.00 -12.85 -1.80
C LEU A 9 -15.50 -11.64 -2.58
N VAL A 10 -16.10 -10.68 -1.87
CA VAL A 10 -16.29 -9.31 -2.33
C VAL A 10 -15.34 -8.41 -1.53
N ALA A 11 -14.31 -7.93 -2.20
CA ALA A 11 -13.32 -7.00 -1.65
C ALA A 11 -13.96 -5.65 -1.29
N SER A 12 -13.40 -4.93 -0.32
CA SER A 12 -13.90 -3.58 0.00
C SER A 12 -13.44 -2.55 -1.05
N ASP A 13 -12.30 -2.83 -1.69
CA ASP A 13 -11.77 -2.10 -2.83
C ASP A 13 -11.10 -3.07 -3.83
N GLY A 14 -11.14 -2.76 -5.12
CA GLY A 14 -10.52 -3.60 -6.15
C GLY A 14 -11.10 -5.03 -6.25
N GLN A 15 -10.21 -6.03 -6.33
CA GLN A 15 -10.56 -7.44 -6.63
C GLN A 15 -9.98 -8.45 -5.63
N ALA A 16 -9.22 -8.00 -4.62
CA ALA A 16 -8.53 -8.87 -3.69
C ALA A 16 -8.39 -8.21 -2.32
N ALA A 17 -8.39 -9.03 -1.27
CA ALA A 17 -8.14 -8.59 0.10
C ALA A 17 -7.11 -9.51 0.76
N PHE A 18 -6.44 -9.01 1.79
CA PHE A 18 -5.56 -9.83 2.61
C PHE A 18 -6.39 -10.67 3.60
N GLN A 19 -6.08 -11.97 3.68
CA GLN A 19 -6.78 -12.92 4.55
C GLN A 19 -5.82 -13.48 5.61
N LEU A 20 -6.17 -13.29 6.87
CA LEU A 20 -5.59 -13.97 8.02
C LEU A 20 -6.44 -15.20 8.33
N GLN A 21 -5.90 -16.40 8.03
CA GLN A 21 -6.62 -17.66 8.17
C GLN A 21 -6.64 -18.19 9.62
N ASN A 22 -7.09 -17.37 10.58
CA ASN A 22 -7.10 -17.76 12.00
C ASN A 22 -7.99 -18.98 12.30
N SER A 23 -8.86 -19.39 11.37
CA SER A 23 -9.74 -20.56 11.50
C SER A 23 -9.01 -21.91 11.52
N ILE A 24 -7.78 -21.99 11.01
CA ILE A 24 -7.00 -23.23 10.90
C ILE A 24 -5.64 -23.17 11.60
N ILE A 25 -5.31 -22.01 12.19
CA ILE A 25 -4.01 -21.76 12.81
C ILE A 25 -4.12 -22.08 14.33
N PRO A 26 -3.13 -22.77 14.93
CA PRO A 26 -3.13 -23.06 16.37
C PRO A 26 -3.35 -21.80 17.22
N SER A 27 -4.12 -21.91 18.29
CA SER A 27 -4.39 -20.79 19.20
C SER A 27 -3.10 -20.16 19.74
N GLY A 28 -3.06 -18.83 19.79
CA GLY A 28 -1.92 -18.05 20.25
C GLY A 28 -0.88 -17.77 19.17
N THR A 29 -1.07 -18.27 17.95
CA THR A 29 -0.20 -17.92 16.83
C THR A 29 -0.44 -16.47 16.44
N ILE A 30 0.66 -15.76 16.19
CA ILE A 30 0.65 -14.38 15.71
C ILE A 30 1.05 -14.40 14.23
N SER A 31 0.12 -13.99 13.37
CA SER A 31 0.40 -13.72 11.97
C SER A 31 0.68 -12.23 11.79
N THR A 32 1.81 -11.91 11.17
CA THR A 32 2.30 -10.54 11.04
C THR A 32 2.34 -10.12 9.57
N LEU A 33 1.79 -8.95 9.27
CA LEU A 33 1.96 -8.26 8.00
C LEU A 33 2.69 -6.94 8.25
N LEU A 34 3.76 -6.70 7.50
CA LEU A 34 4.53 -5.46 7.54
C LEU A 34 4.31 -4.69 6.25
N SER A 35 4.02 -3.39 6.35
CA SER A 35 4.07 -2.51 5.19
C SER A 35 5.53 -2.26 4.79
N PRO A 36 5.77 -1.88 3.53
CA PRO A 36 6.97 -1.12 3.18
C PRO A 36 7.07 0.15 4.05
N ALA A 37 8.27 0.72 4.13
CA ALA A 37 8.43 2.04 4.70
C ALA A 37 7.78 3.09 3.76
N PHE A 38 7.12 4.08 4.34
CA PHE A 38 6.55 5.22 3.63
C PHE A 38 7.03 6.53 4.25
N ASP A 39 7.22 7.54 3.42
CA ASP A 39 7.67 8.89 3.81
C ASP A 39 6.47 9.71 4.32
N THR A 40 6.69 10.49 5.39
CA THR A 40 5.70 11.37 6.01
C THR A 40 6.18 12.83 6.18
N HIS A 41 7.32 13.22 5.58
CA HIS A 41 7.84 14.59 5.55
C HIS A 41 6.85 15.58 4.97
N SER A 42 6.24 15.23 3.84
CA SER A 42 5.25 16.07 3.16
C SER A 42 3.94 16.25 3.94
N LEU A 43 3.75 15.49 5.02
CA LEU A 43 2.57 15.55 5.88
C LEU A 43 2.76 16.47 7.09
N ALA A 44 3.94 17.08 7.24
CA ALA A 44 4.19 18.08 8.28
C ALA A 44 3.20 19.25 8.17
N GLY A 45 2.59 19.65 9.29
CA GLY A 45 1.57 20.71 9.32
C GLY A 45 0.15 20.27 8.97
N THR A 46 -0.07 19.01 8.56
CA THR A 46 -1.42 18.46 8.40
C THR A 46 -2.03 18.19 9.79
N ALA A 47 -3.17 18.83 10.09
CA ALA A 47 -3.73 18.84 11.44
C ALA A 47 -4.02 17.45 12.01
N ARG A 48 -4.48 16.49 11.18
CA ARG A 48 -4.71 15.09 11.58
C ARG A 48 -4.46 14.14 10.40
N VAL A 49 -3.51 13.23 10.57
CA VAL A 49 -3.19 12.18 9.58
C VAL A 49 -3.63 10.83 10.12
N TYR A 50 -4.31 10.05 9.30
CA TYR A 50 -4.83 8.74 9.68
C TYR A 50 -4.34 7.65 8.75
N LEU A 51 -3.97 6.52 9.32
CA LEU A 51 -4.07 5.23 8.66
C LEU A 51 -5.55 4.85 8.66
N LYS A 52 -6.14 4.62 7.50
CA LYS A 52 -7.46 4.01 7.32
C LYS A 52 -7.28 2.65 6.68
N PHE A 53 -8.11 1.71 7.06
CA PHE A 53 -8.15 0.36 6.52
C PHE A 53 -9.55 -0.19 6.70
N ASP A 54 -9.95 -1.05 5.79
CA ASP A 54 -11.21 -1.76 5.88
C ASP A 54 -10.94 -3.14 6.46
N LEU A 55 -11.80 -3.57 7.38
CA LEU A 55 -11.70 -4.87 8.01
C LEU A 55 -13.04 -5.60 7.94
N ALA A 56 -12.99 -6.92 7.81
CA ALA A 56 -14.16 -7.78 7.90
C ALA A 56 -13.84 -9.02 8.75
N TYR A 57 -14.71 -9.31 9.72
CA TYR A 57 -14.57 -10.44 10.62
C TYR A 57 -15.93 -10.86 11.20
N ALA A 58 -16.13 -12.16 11.38
CA ALA A 58 -17.24 -12.72 12.14
C ALA A 58 -16.70 -13.68 13.19
N LEU A 59 -17.27 -13.66 14.39
CA LEU A 59 -16.94 -14.61 15.45
C LEU A 59 -17.27 -16.03 14.97
N ARG A 60 -16.49 -17.05 15.33
CA ARG A 60 -16.93 -18.45 15.16
C ARG A 60 -18.00 -18.82 16.18
N SER A 61 -17.87 -18.29 17.39
CA SER A 61 -18.74 -18.51 18.52
C SER A 61 -18.74 -17.28 19.42
N ALA A 62 -19.68 -17.15 20.34
CA ALA A 62 -19.69 -16.04 21.29
C ALA A 62 -18.40 -15.92 22.14
N GLY A 63 -17.63 -17.01 22.28
CA GLY A 63 -16.34 -17.03 22.98
C GLY A 63 -15.11 -16.74 22.09
N SER A 64 -15.30 -16.53 20.78
CA SER A 64 -14.20 -16.20 19.87
C SER A 64 -13.54 -14.87 20.28
N ALA A 65 -12.22 -14.89 20.36
CA ALA A 65 -11.45 -13.75 20.89
C ALA A 65 -10.26 -13.36 19.98
N ASP A 66 -10.32 -13.72 18.67
CA ASP A 66 -9.30 -13.29 17.71
C ASP A 66 -9.07 -11.78 17.85
N GLU A 67 -7.80 -11.39 17.69
CA GLU A 67 -7.37 -10.02 17.96
C GLU A 67 -6.58 -9.47 16.78
N LEU A 68 -6.82 -8.19 16.48
CA LEU A 68 -6.00 -7.39 15.58
C LEU A 68 -5.31 -6.28 16.36
N ARG A 69 -3.98 -6.25 16.29
CA ARG A 69 -3.15 -5.14 16.75
C ARG A 69 -2.51 -4.43 15.57
N ILE A 70 -2.42 -3.10 15.65
CA ILE A 70 -1.65 -2.30 14.68
C ILE A 70 -0.63 -1.46 15.44
N SER A 71 0.62 -1.58 15.01
CA SER A 71 1.76 -0.88 15.56
C SER A 71 2.50 -0.10 14.47
N PHE A 72 3.19 0.96 14.87
CA PHE A 72 4.01 1.76 13.97
C PHE A 72 5.47 1.76 14.43
N SER A 73 6.39 1.82 13.48
CA SER A 73 7.83 2.00 13.70
C SER A 73 8.32 3.18 12.87
N ASN A 74 9.23 3.97 13.43
CA ASN A 74 9.98 5.04 12.77
C ASN A 74 11.50 4.78 12.82
N ASP A 75 11.91 3.54 13.07
CA ASP A 75 13.32 3.13 13.26
C ASP A 75 13.66 1.85 12.51
N CYS A 76 13.01 1.66 11.36
CA CYS A 76 13.15 0.50 10.47
C CYS A 76 12.79 -0.83 11.15
N GLY A 77 11.78 -0.83 12.03
CA GLY A 77 11.24 -2.02 12.68
C GLY A 77 11.99 -2.47 13.93
N ARG A 78 12.92 -1.66 14.47
CA ARG A 78 13.62 -1.98 15.73
C ARG A 78 12.69 -1.85 16.93
N THR A 79 11.89 -0.80 16.97
CA THR A 79 10.86 -0.59 18.00
C THR A 79 9.49 -0.41 17.35
N TRP A 80 8.48 -0.92 18.04
CA TRP A 80 7.09 -0.89 17.58
C TRP A 80 6.22 -0.30 18.67
N ARG A 81 5.39 0.68 18.32
CA ARG A 81 4.44 1.29 19.26
C ARG A 81 3.02 0.97 18.81
N GLN A 82 2.31 0.21 19.64
CA GLN A 82 0.91 -0.15 19.40
C GLN A 82 0.03 1.09 19.45
N ARG A 83 -0.86 1.24 18.46
CA ARG A 83 -1.81 2.35 18.35
C ARG A 83 -3.26 1.92 18.16
N TYR A 84 -3.49 0.63 17.92
CA TYR A 84 -4.81 0.04 17.76
C TYR A 84 -4.82 -1.39 18.28
N GLN A 85 -5.91 -1.77 18.94
CA GLN A 85 -6.19 -3.14 19.39
C GLN A 85 -7.69 -3.34 19.46
N LYS A 86 -8.21 -4.32 18.73
CA LYS A 86 -9.59 -4.81 18.89
C LYS A 86 -9.59 -6.33 18.91
N ALA A 87 -10.44 -6.90 19.74
CA ALA A 87 -10.61 -8.36 19.87
C ALA A 87 -12.09 -8.73 19.97
N GLY A 88 -12.41 -9.99 19.68
CA GLY A 88 -13.74 -10.56 19.91
C GLY A 88 -14.86 -9.73 19.32
N SER A 89 -15.93 -9.49 20.10
CA SER A 89 -17.13 -8.77 19.63
C SER A 89 -16.83 -7.33 19.16
N THR A 90 -15.84 -6.67 19.73
CA THR A 90 -15.40 -5.32 19.29
C THR A 90 -14.69 -5.37 17.94
N LEU A 91 -14.01 -6.47 17.63
CA LEU A 91 -13.41 -6.69 16.31
C LEU A 91 -14.48 -7.02 15.26
N SER A 92 -15.48 -7.83 15.63
CA SER A 92 -16.54 -8.32 14.74
C SER A 92 -17.25 -7.22 13.96
N THR A 93 -17.49 -7.49 12.68
CA THR A 93 -18.29 -6.66 11.76
C THR A 93 -19.56 -7.36 11.33
N ASN A 94 -19.60 -8.70 11.40
CA ASN A 94 -20.71 -9.51 10.89
C ASN A 94 -21.22 -10.52 11.95
N GLY A 95 -21.21 -10.14 13.23
CA GLY A 95 -21.76 -10.95 14.31
C GLY A 95 -21.03 -12.29 14.50
N THR A 96 -21.78 -13.39 14.51
CA THR A 96 -21.27 -14.76 14.69
C THR A 96 -21.63 -15.64 13.49
N GLN A 97 -20.65 -16.36 12.96
CA GLN A 97 -20.77 -17.35 11.90
C GLN A 97 -19.99 -18.62 12.26
N THR A 98 -20.71 -19.65 12.68
CA THR A 98 -20.12 -20.93 13.12
C THR A 98 -19.55 -21.72 11.96
N LEU A 99 -20.31 -21.94 10.89
CA LEU A 99 -19.88 -22.63 9.66
C LEU A 99 -20.63 -22.02 8.45
N PRO A 100 -20.00 -21.95 7.27
CA PRO A 100 -18.59 -22.22 6.97
C PRO A 100 -17.67 -21.13 7.55
N ASN A 101 -16.35 -21.19 7.27
CA ASN A 101 -15.44 -20.07 7.54
C ASN A 101 -15.99 -18.77 6.95
N PHE A 102 -15.82 -17.68 7.70
CA PHE A 102 -16.26 -16.38 7.24
C PHE A 102 -15.45 -15.98 6.02
N THR A 103 -16.16 -15.48 5.01
CA THR A 103 -15.65 -14.81 3.82
C THR A 103 -16.62 -13.68 3.56
N PRO A 104 -16.17 -12.41 3.43
CA PRO A 104 -17.08 -11.32 3.15
C PRO A 104 -17.62 -11.45 1.72
N THR A 105 -18.95 -11.44 1.58
CA THR A 105 -19.69 -11.59 0.33
C THR A 105 -20.43 -10.31 -0.06
N THR A 106 -20.47 -9.29 0.80
CA THR A 106 -21.04 -7.98 0.52
C THR A 106 -20.20 -6.85 1.09
N ALA A 107 -20.23 -5.68 0.43
CA ALA A 107 -19.53 -4.47 0.90
C ALA A 107 -19.95 -4.04 2.32
N THR A 108 -21.19 -4.32 2.73
CA THR A 108 -21.73 -3.97 4.06
C THR A 108 -21.12 -4.76 5.22
N GLN A 109 -20.42 -5.86 4.93
CA GLN A 109 -19.73 -6.66 5.95
C GLN A 109 -18.36 -6.09 6.32
N TRP A 110 -17.89 -5.10 5.56
CA TRP A 110 -16.68 -4.37 5.82
C TRP A 110 -16.95 -3.15 6.70
N ARG A 111 -16.03 -2.86 7.61
CA ARG A 111 -16.00 -1.64 8.40
C ARG A 111 -14.66 -0.94 8.17
N THR A 112 -14.71 0.34 7.82
CA THR A 112 -13.52 1.19 7.84
C THR A 112 -13.19 1.59 9.28
N ASP A 113 -12.01 1.21 9.74
CA ASP A 113 -11.43 1.71 10.97
C ASP A 113 -10.30 2.71 10.66
N SER A 114 -9.92 3.51 11.65
CA SER A 114 -8.85 4.50 11.51
C SER A 114 -7.94 4.56 12.73
N VAL A 115 -6.66 4.82 12.49
CA VAL A 115 -5.64 5.02 13.52
C VAL A 115 -4.95 6.34 13.26
N LEU A 116 -4.99 7.25 14.25
CA LEU A 116 -4.30 8.53 14.16
C LEU A 116 -2.78 8.34 14.21
N LEU A 117 -2.07 8.81 13.19
CA LEU A 117 -0.62 8.97 13.24
C LEU A 117 -0.33 10.18 14.15
N ILE A 118 0.35 9.94 15.27
CA ILE A 118 0.75 11.02 16.18
C ILE A 118 2.06 11.62 15.72
N ASN A 119 2.41 12.79 16.27
CA ASN A 119 3.55 13.61 15.87
C ASN A 119 4.88 12.84 15.68
N GLN A 120 5.16 11.79 16.47
CA GLN A 120 6.38 10.99 16.31
C GLN A 120 6.47 10.19 14.98
N PHE A 121 5.34 9.99 14.31
CA PHE A 121 5.20 9.32 13.02
C PHE A 121 4.89 10.30 11.88
N LEU A 122 4.97 11.59 12.16
CA LEU A 122 4.87 12.65 11.16
C LEU A 122 6.24 13.26 10.95
N ASN A 123 6.46 13.84 9.78
CA ASN A 123 7.74 14.44 9.42
C ASN A 123 8.92 13.44 9.54
N GLN A 124 8.70 12.19 9.12
CA GLN A 124 9.70 11.12 9.16
C GLN A 124 9.98 10.60 7.74
N PRO A 125 11.26 10.29 7.40
CA PRO A 125 11.63 9.69 6.11
C PRO A 125 11.06 8.28 5.91
N ALA A 126 10.87 7.56 7.00
CA ALA A 126 10.52 6.16 6.96
C ALA A 126 9.65 5.81 8.15
N VAL A 127 8.38 5.52 7.88
CA VAL A 127 7.43 4.95 8.83
C VAL A 127 6.97 3.60 8.31
N MET A 128 6.87 2.61 9.19
CA MET A 128 6.34 1.28 8.86
C MET A 128 5.09 1.01 9.70
N VAL A 129 4.13 0.30 9.12
CA VAL A 129 2.96 -0.24 9.83
C VAL A 129 3.13 -1.75 9.97
N LYS A 130 2.82 -2.26 11.15
CA LYS A 130 2.73 -3.69 11.45
C LYS A 130 1.31 -4.04 11.85
N PHE A 131 0.71 -5.00 11.17
CA PHE A 131 -0.57 -5.61 11.50
C PHE A 131 -0.30 -6.99 12.09
N GLU A 132 -0.84 -7.25 13.27
CA GLU A 132 -0.67 -8.51 13.99
C GLU A 132 -2.04 -9.10 14.28
N GLY A 133 -2.36 -10.20 13.61
CA GLY A 133 -3.52 -11.03 13.89
C GLY A 133 -3.14 -12.14 14.87
N THR A 134 -3.77 -12.20 16.04
CA THR A 134 -3.57 -13.30 16.99
C THR A 134 -4.75 -14.26 16.93
N SER A 135 -4.49 -15.52 16.59
CA SER A 135 -5.51 -16.56 16.60
C SER A 135 -5.90 -16.92 18.03
N ARG A 136 -7.19 -17.20 18.25
CA ARG A 136 -7.70 -17.73 19.53
C ARG A 136 -8.47 -19.04 19.31
N PRO A 137 -8.80 -19.78 20.39
CA PRO A 137 -9.66 -20.95 20.27
C PRO A 137 -10.98 -20.56 19.61
N ALA A 138 -11.48 -21.42 18.72
CA ALA A 138 -12.64 -21.12 17.89
C ALA A 138 -12.48 -19.79 17.12
N GLY A 139 -11.35 -19.61 16.41
CA GLY A 139 -11.14 -18.44 15.58
C GLY A 139 -11.85 -18.50 14.23
N ASN A 140 -11.93 -17.36 13.54
CA ASN A 140 -12.45 -17.27 12.17
C ASN A 140 -11.53 -16.41 11.29
N ASN A 141 -11.73 -16.43 9.98
CA ASN A 141 -10.89 -15.63 9.07
C ASN A 141 -11.11 -14.13 9.31
N LEU A 142 -10.01 -13.38 9.39
CA LEU A 142 -9.99 -11.92 9.44
C LEU A 142 -9.49 -11.39 8.10
N TYR A 143 -10.20 -10.42 7.54
CA TYR A 143 -9.83 -9.79 6.27
C TYR A 143 -9.46 -8.34 6.48
N LEU A 144 -8.45 -7.89 5.72
CA LEU A 144 -7.98 -6.51 5.67
C LEU A 144 -7.89 -6.05 4.22
N ASP A 145 -8.32 -4.83 3.95
CA ASP A 145 -8.33 -4.26 2.61
C ASP A 145 -8.26 -2.72 2.63
N ASN A 146 -7.98 -2.09 1.49
CA ASN A 146 -8.01 -0.64 1.30
C ASN A 146 -7.14 0.14 2.32
N LEU A 147 -5.92 -0.35 2.59
CA LEU A 147 -4.97 0.28 3.51
C LEU A 147 -4.47 1.59 2.90
N ARG A 148 -4.67 2.70 3.61
CA ARG A 148 -4.32 4.05 3.12
C ARG A 148 -3.90 5.00 4.23
N VAL A 149 -2.88 5.83 3.99
CA VAL A 149 -2.46 6.92 4.88
C VAL A 149 -2.86 8.25 4.26
N ASN A 150 -3.66 9.04 4.97
CA ASN A 150 -4.19 10.32 4.48
C ASN A 150 -4.91 10.22 3.11
N GLY A 151 -5.59 9.11 2.85
CA GLY A 151 -6.25 8.85 1.56
C GLY A 151 -5.34 8.26 0.48
N GLN A 152 -4.05 8.09 0.75
CA GLN A 152 -3.07 7.52 -0.19
C GLN A 152 -2.82 6.03 0.12
N PRO A 153 -2.93 5.11 -0.86
CA PRO A 153 -2.72 3.69 -0.64
C PRO A 153 -1.34 3.34 -0.06
N LEU A 154 -1.27 2.35 0.83
CA LEU A 154 -0.01 1.81 1.33
C LEU A 154 0.38 0.54 0.54
N GLY A 155 1.63 0.47 0.08
CA GLY A 155 2.24 -0.79 -0.37
C GLY A 155 2.09 -1.15 -1.85
N LEU A 156 1.59 -0.24 -2.69
CA LEU A 156 1.75 -0.31 -4.14
C LEU A 156 2.54 0.92 -4.60
N THR A 157 3.74 0.73 -5.17
CA THR A 157 4.11 1.60 -6.29
C THR A 157 3.10 1.25 -7.36
N ALA A 158 2.14 2.13 -7.62
CA ALA A 158 1.16 1.88 -8.66
C ALA A 158 1.92 1.67 -9.99
N ASP A 159 1.51 0.65 -10.73
CA ASP A 159 2.01 0.46 -12.08
C ASP A 159 1.68 1.71 -12.88
N LEU A 160 2.65 2.25 -13.60
CA LEU A 160 2.46 3.43 -14.46
C LEU A 160 1.26 3.22 -15.39
N ALA A 161 1.07 1.99 -15.89
CA ALA A 161 -0.05 1.63 -16.76
C ALA A 161 -1.42 1.78 -16.07
N ALA A 162 -1.52 1.53 -14.77
CA ALA A 162 -2.77 1.67 -14.02
C ALA A 162 -3.15 3.14 -13.79
N ALA A 163 -2.17 4.05 -13.86
CA ALA A 163 -2.36 5.49 -13.75
C ALA A 163 -2.52 6.19 -15.11
N GLY A 164 -2.61 5.44 -16.21
CA GLY A 164 -2.63 6.01 -17.57
C GLY A 164 -1.31 6.65 -17.97
N ILE A 165 -0.21 6.31 -17.28
CA ILE A 165 1.13 6.79 -17.57
C ILE A 165 1.83 5.73 -18.42
N THR A 166 2.36 6.11 -19.58
CA THR A 166 3.03 5.17 -20.50
C THR A 166 4.42 5.66 -20.84
N VAL A 167 5.33 4.72 -21.06
CA VAL A 167 6.71 5.02 -21.45
C VAL A 167 7.05 4.17 -22.66
N ALA A 168 7.32 4.83 -23.79
CA ALA A 168 7.58 4.16 -25.05
C ALA A 168 8.57 4.93 -25.93
N PRO A 169 9.39 4.22 -26.75
CA PRO A 169 9.57 2.77 -26.72
C PRO A 169 10.37 2.30 -25.49
N ASN A 170 10.18 1.03 -25.13
CA ASN A 170 11.02 0.26 -24.21
C ASN A 170 11.40 -1.04 -24.93
N PRO A 171 12.66 -1.29 -25.34
CA PRO A 171 13.90 -0.66 -24.88
C PRO A 171 14.03 0.84 -25.16
N LEU A 172 14.76 1.52 -24.28
CA LEU A 172 14.97 2.96 -24.29
C LEU A 172 15.79 3.39 -25.52
N THR A 173 15.29 4.40 -26.22
CA THR A 173 15.95 5.11 -27.32
C THR A 173 16.02 6.59 -26.98
N THR A 174 16.70 7.39 -27.81
CA THR A 174 16.70 8.85 -27.70
C THR A 174 15.32 9.48 -27.88
N GLU A 175 14.35 8.72 -28.39
CA GLU A 175 12.96 9.13 -28.61
C GLU A 175 12.01 8.63 -27.52
N THR A 176 12.52 7.88 -26.52
CA THR A 176 11.67 7.38 -25.43
C THR A 176 11.02 8.51 -24.67
N THR A 177 9.69 8.48 -24.67
CA THR A 177 8.83 9.53 -24.12
C THR A 177 7.96 8.94 -23.02
N LEU A 178 7.82 9.69 -21.94
CA LEU A 178 6.85 9.48 -20.89
C LEU A 178 5.60 10.29 -21.23
N HIS A 179 4.47 9.60 -21.42
CA HIS A 179 3.16 10.22 -21.62
C HIS A 179 2.35 10.10 -20.34
N LEU A 180 1.78 11.20 -19.88
CA LEU A 180 0.87 11.21 -18.73
C LEU A 180 -0.25 12.23 -18.93
N THR A 181 -1.41 11.98 -18.33
CA THR A 181 -2.53 12.93 -18.32
C THR A 181 -2.89 13.30 -16.89
N LEU A 182 -2.83 14.59 -16.58
CA LEU A 182 -3.13 15.15 -15.27
C LEU A 182 -4.54 15.74 -15.26
N ASN A 183 -5.32 15.45 -14.24
CA ASN A 183 -6.67 15.99 -14.04
C ASN A 183 -6.68 17.32 -13.28
N HIS A 184 -5.57 17.71 -12.65
CA HIS A 184 -5.35 18.98 -11.97
C HIS A 184 -3.86 19.36 -12.03
N PRO A 185 -3.46 20.58 -11.63
CA PRO A 185 -2.04 20.88 -11.44
C PRO A 185 -1.41 19.92 -10.42
N THR A 186 -0.28 19.31 -10.78
CA THR A 186 0.36 18.23 -10.00
C THR A 186 1.86 18.45 -9.96
N ARG A 187 2.48 18.21 -8.79
CA ARG A 187 3.94 18.18 -8.65
C ARG A 187 4.46 16.85 -9.21
N VAL A 188 5.34 16.95 -10.21
CA VAL A 188 5.90 15.82 -10.94
C VAL A 188 7.41 15.82 -10.76
N SER A 189 7.96 14.66 -10.37
CA SER A 189 9.41 14.41 -10.40
C SER A 189 9.70 13.07 -11.05
N ILE A 190 10.84 13.00 -11.74
CA ILE A 190 11.28 11.81 -12.47
C ILE A 190 12.65 11.40 -11.96
N HIS A 191 12.77 10.12 -11.61
CA HIS A 191 14.01 9.52 -11.15
C HIS A 191 14.24 8.20 -11.87
N ILE A 192 15.43 8.02 -12.44
CA ILE A 192 15.85 6.76 -13.07
C ILE A 192 17.07 6.25 -12.32
N SER A 193 17.01 4.99 -11.90
CA SER A 193 18.10 4.32 -11.19
C SER A 193 18.43 2.97 -11.79
N ASP A 194 19.65 2.49 -11.59
CA ASP A 194 20.01 1.10 -11.89
C ASP A 194 19.48 0.13 -10.83
N LEU A 195 19.67 -1.18 -11.04
CA LEU A 195 19.24 -2.22 -10.07
C LEU A 195 19.95 -2.15 -8.71
N LEU A 196 21.04 -1.39 -8.60
CA LEU A 196 21.76 -1.16 -7.34
C LEU A 196 21.30 0.15 -6.66
N GLY A 197 20.30 0.84 -7.23
CA GLY A 197 19.76 2.10 -6.71
C GLY A 197 20.64 3.32 -7.00
N ARG A 198 21.67 3.20 -7.84
CA ARG A 198 22.46 4.36 -8.24
C ARG A 198 21.64 5.22 -9.19
N SER A 199 21.54 6.51 -8.87
CA SER A 199 20.84 7.49 -9.72
C SER A 199 21.57 7.66 -11.05
N VAL A 200 20.79 7.61 -12.13
CA VAL A 200 21.23 7.74 -13.53
C VAL A 200 20.65 9.02 -14.12
N LEU A 201 19.42 9.35 -13.73
CA LEU A 201 18.79 10.63 -14.01
C LEU A 201 17.94 11.05 -12.81
N THR A 202 18.00 12.33 -12.48
CA THR A 202 17.13 12.97 -11.51
C THR A 202 16.71 14.30 -12.10
N ASP A 203 15.45 14.41 -12.49
CA ASP A 203 14.89 15.70 -12.90
C ASP A 203 14.41 16.45 -11.66
N ALA A 204 14.52 17.78 -11.72
CA ALA A 204 13.98 18.64 -10.69
C ALA A 204 12.46 18.50 -10.61
N GLU A 205 11.92 18.56 -9.39
CA GLU A 205 10.48 18.59 -9.19
C GLU A 205 9.88 19.84 -9.84
N GLN A 206 8.84 19.65 -10.64
CA GLN A 206 8.13 20.72 -11.34
C GLN A 206 6.63 20.56 -11.17
N THR A 207 5.89 21.67 -11.13
CA THR A 207 4.42 21.62 -11.14
C THR A 207 3.94 21.70 -12.59
N LEU A 208 3.30 20.63 -13.06
CA LEU A 208 2.69 20.59 -14.38
C LEU A 208 1.18 20.92 -14.27
N PRO A 209 0.60 21.71 -15.19
CA PRO A 209 -0.83 22.00 -15.19
C PRO A 209 -1.67 20.76 -15.53
N ALA A 210 -2.99 20.84 -15.33
CA ALA A 210 -3.90 19.81 -15.83
C ALA A 210 -3.78 19.68 -17.36
N GLY A 211 -3.89 18.46 -17.88
CA GLY A 211 -3.79 18.15 -19.31
C GLY A 211 -2.83 17.01 -19.63
N ALA A 212 -2.67 16.74 -20.93
CA ALA A 212 -1.71 15.77 -21.43
C ALA A 212 -0.30 16.36 -21.47
N HIS A 213 0.68 15.58 -21.03
CA HIS A 213 2.10 15.95 -21.06
C HIS A 213 2.93 14.84 -21.69
N GLU A 214 3.96 15.27 -22.40
CA GLU A 214 4.96 14.41 -23.01
C GLU A 214 6.34 14.86 -22.55
N LEU A 215 7.07 13.96 -21.89
CA LEU A 215 8.39 14.24 -21.34
C LEU A 215 9.40 13.31 -22.02
N LEU A 216 10.32 13.91 -22.78
CA LEU A 216 11.35 13.18 -23.50
C LEU A 216 12.43 12.70 -22.52
N LEU A 217 12.48 11.40 -22.26
CA LEU A 217 13.44 10.78 -21.33
C LEU A 217 14.77 10.44 -22.02
N GLY A 218 14.70 10.08 -23.31
CA GLY A 218 15.82 9.51 -24.04
C GLY A 218 17.05 10.42 -24.16
N GLN A 219 16.84 11.72 -24.39
CA GLN A 219 17.95 12.69 -24.52
C GLN A 219 18.59 13.04 -23.17
N SER A 220 17.80 13.04 -22.10
CA SER A 220 18.26 13.46 -20.76
C SER A 220 19.17 12.42 -20.09
N LEU A 221 19.11 11.15 -20.53
CA LEU A 221 19.92 10.05 -19.99
C LEU A 221 21.36 9.98 -20.52
N GLY A 222 21.69 10.75 -21.56
CA GLY A 222 23.02 10.72 -22.19
C GLY A 222 23.30 9.38 -22.89
N GLN A 223 24.17 8.55 -22.30
CA GLN A 223 24.52 7.20 -22.79
C GLN A 223 24.59 6.20 -21.62
N PRO A 224 23.43 5.78 -21.09
CA PRO A 224 23.41 4.77 -20.03
C PRO A 224 23.99 3.44 -20.56
N ARG A 225 24.67 2.68 -19.69
CA ARG A 225 25.17 1.35 -20.07
C ARG A 225 23.99 0.42 -20.37
N ALA A 226 24.17 -0.52 -21.28
CA ALA A 226 23.20 -1.59 -21.50
C ALA A 226 22.84 -2.28 -20.17
N GLY A 227 21.55 -2.46 -19.89
CA GLY A 227 21.09 -2.97 -18.61
C GLY A 227 19.62 -2.69 -18.33
N VAL A 228 19.17 -3.11 -17.13
CA VAL A 228 17.83 -2.84 -16.63
C VAL A 228 17.88 -1.69 -15.64
N TYR A 229 16.95 -0.77 -15.80
CA TYR A 229 16.79 0.43 -14.99
C TYR A 229 15.37 0.47 -14.44
N VAL A 230 15.19 1.21 -13.35
CA VAL A 230 13.88 1.49 -12.74
C VAL A 230 13.60 2.97 -12.91
N LEU A 231 12.56 3.28 -13.69
CA LEU A 231 11.94 4.59 -13.73
C LEU A 231 10.98 4.72 -12.55
N THR A 232 11.08 5.81 -11.83
CA THR A 232 10.13 6.25 -10.81
C THR A 232 9.60 7.62 -11.21
N VAL A 233 8.28 7.73 -11.42
CA VAL A 233 7.57 8.98 -11.63
C VAL A 233 6.79 9.27 -10.37
N THR A 234 7.00 10.43 -9.76
CA THR A 234 6.28 10.81 -8.54
C THR A 234 5.27 11.89 -8.87
N LEU A 235 3.98 11.65 -8.59
CA LEU A 235 2.89 12.61 -8.76
C LEU A 235 2.34 13.01 -7.39
N ASP A 236 2.48 14.27 -6.99
CA ASP A 236 2.09 14.77 -5.65
C ASP A 236 2.58 13.90 -4.48
N GLY A 237 3.79 13.36 -4.62
CA GLY A 237 4.41 12.47 -3.64
C GLY A 237 4.06 10.98 -3.79
N GLN A 238 3.20 10.61 -4.75
CA GLN A 238 2.89 9.21 -5.06
C GLN A 238 3.86 8.64 -6.11
N PRO A 239 4.69 7.65 -5.77
CA PRO A 239 5.62 7.04 -6.71
C PRO A 239 4.95 5.95 -7.56
N TYR A 240 5.18 6.03 -8.87
CA TYR A 240 4.81 5.05 -9.88
C TYR A 240 6.09 4.52 -10.52
N THR A 241 6.19 3.20 -10.74
CA THR A 241 7.45 2.61 -11.22
C THR A 241 7.27 1.72 -12.44
N GLN A 242 8.26 1.74 -13.35
CA GLN A 242 8.34 0.86 -14.51
C GLN A 242 9.79 0.46 -14.77
N LYS A 243 9.98 -0.78 -15.22
CA LYS A 243 11.30 -1.26 -15.67
C LYS A 243 11.58 -0.73 -17.08
N LEU A 244 12.76 -0.12 -17.25
CA LEU A 244 13.28 0.29 -18.54
C LEU A 244 14.47 -0.60 -18.93
N LEU A 245 14.51 -1.01 -20.19
CA LEU A 245 15.61 -1.76 -20.76
C LEU A 245 16.47 -0.84 -21.62
N VAL A 246 17.77 -0.78 -21.38
CA VAL A 246 18.74 -0.08 -22.24
C VAL A 246 19.58 -1.15 -22.96
N ARG A 247 19.81 -0.95 -24.26
CA ARG A 247 20.62 -1.86 -25.09
C ARG A 247 21.92 -1.22 -25.52
#